data_AF-A0A392MBT0-F1
#
_entry.id   AF-A0A392MBT0-F1
#
_cell.length_a   1.000
_cell.length_b   1.000
_cell.length_c   1.000
_cell.angle_alpha   90.00
_cell.angle_beta   90.00
_cell.angle_gamma   90.00
#
_symmetry.space_group_name_H-M   'P 1'
#
loop_
_entity.id
_entity.type
_entity.pdbx_description
1 polymer ?
#
loop_
_entity_poly.entity_id
_entity_poly.type
_entity_poly.pdbx_seq_one_letter_code
_entity_poly.pdbx_strand_id
1 'polypeptide(L)' 'MAASSQSTVLVTGAGGRTGQIVFKKLKEKRDQYIARGLVRSEESKQKIGGADDVFIGDIKDAESIVPAVQGI' A
#
# COMPACT_ATOMS: atom_id res chain seq x y z
N MET A 1 -16.07 -22.95 9.14
CA MET A 1 -14.93 -22.03 9.32
C MET A 1 -14.53 -21.54 7.94
N ALA A 2 -15.14 -20.46 7.46
CA ALA A 2 -14.75 -19.90 6.17
C ALA A 2 -13.44 -19.14 6.38
N ALA A 3 -12.36 -19.57 5.72
CA ALA A 3 -11.15 -18.78 5.64
C ALA A 3 -11.54 -17.44 4.99
N SER A 4 -11.59 -16.36 5.76
CA SER A 4 -11.65 -15.03 5.19
C SER A 4 -10.29 -14.80 4.53
N SER A 5 -10.14 -15.17 3.26
CA SER A 5 -8.96 -14.83 2.46
C SER A 5 -8.95 -13.31 2.35
N GLN A 6 -8.25 -12.67 3.27
CA GLN A 6 -8.14 -11.21 3.35
C GLN A 6 -7.63 -10.73 1.99
N SER A 7 -8.33 -9.79 1.38
CA SER A 7 -7.94 -9.30 0.07
C SER A 7 -6.76 -8.35 0.25
N THR A 8 -5.66 -8.64 -0.43
CA THR A 8 -4.52 -7.71 -0.50
C THR A 8 -4.91 -6.54 -1.39
N VAL A 9 -4.74 -5.31 -0.91
CA VAL A 9 -5.13 -4.11 -1.64
C VAL A 9 -3.92 -3.16 -1.73
N LEU A 10 -3.45 -2.92 -2.95
CA LEU A 10 -2.42 -1.93 -3.23
C LEU A 10 -3.04 -0.55 -3.46
N VAL A 11 -2.62 0.42 -2.65
CA VAL A 11 -2.95 1.83 -2.82
C VAL A 11 -1.78 2.53 -3.51
N THR A 12 -1.91 2.78 -4.80
CA THR A 12 -0.95 3.62 -5.55
C THR A 12 -1.14 5.09 -5.18
N GLY A 13 -0.04 5.82 -4.97
CA GLY A 13 -0.11 7.20 -4.52
C GLY A 13 -0.53 7.33 -3.05
N ALA A 14 -0.14 6.35 -2.20
CA ALA A 14 -0.51 6.31 -0.79
C ALA A 14 -0.02 7.54 0.00
N GLY A 15 1.05 8.22 -0.45
CA GLY A 15 1.53 9.47 0.14
C GLY A 15 0.76 10.73 -0.28
N GLY A 16 -0.26 10.58 -1.13
CA GLY A 16 -1.13 11.68 -1.55
C GLY A 16 -2.27 11.94 -0.57
N ARG A 17 -2.96 13.08 -0.77
CA ARG A 17 -4.07 13.54 0.11
C ARG A 17 -5.17 12.51 0.31
N THR A 18 -5.61 11.85 -0.77
CA THR A 18 -6.66 10.81 -0.71
C THR A 18 -6.06 9.45 -0.41
N GLY A 19 -4.93 9.10 -1.04
CA GLY A 19 -4.28 7.81 -0.88
C GLY A 19 -3.95 7.48 0.58
N GLN A 20 -3.50 8.48 1.35
CA GLN A 20 -3.18 8.27 2.77
C GLN A 20 -4.42 7.92 3.60
N ILE A 21 -5.58 8.51 3.27
CA ILE A 21 -6.84 8.26 3.98
C ILE A 21 -7.34 6.86 3.66
N VAL A 22 -7.27 6.45 2.39
CA VAL A 22 -7.65 5.10 1.95
C VAL A 22 -6.74 4.05 2.58
N PHE A 23 -5.42 4.24 2.52
CA PHE A 23 -4.44 3.34 3.12
C PHE A 23 -4.67 3.18 4.62
N LYS A 24 -4.88 4.30 5.34
CA LYS A 24 -5.22 4.27 6.77
C LYS A 24 -6.50 3.47 7.05
N LYS A 25 -7.58 3.71 6.30
CA LYS A 25 -8.86 2.99 6.47
C LYS A 25 -8.74 1.48 6.21
N LEU A 26 -7.92 1.08 5.23
CA LEU A 26 -7.65 -0.35 4.98
C LEU A 26 -6.86 -0.96 6.14
N LYS A 27 -5.87 -0.24 6.68
CA LYS A 27 -5.13 -0.66 7.89
C LYS A 27 -5.95 -0.66 9.17
N GLU A 28 -7.08 0.02 9.22
CA GLU A 28 -8.03 -0.06 10.34
C GLU A 28 -8.91 -1.31 10.24
N LYS A 29 -9.15 -1.82 9.02
CA LYS A 29 -9.96 -3.00 8.71
C LYS A 29 -9.08 -4.24 8.44
N ARG A 30 -8.12 -4.49 9.33
CA ARG A 30 -7.12 -5.59 9.20
C ARG A 30 -7.72 -6.97 9.27
N ASP A 31 -8.98 -7.09 9.65
CA ASP A 31 -9.80 -8.31 9.61
C ASP A 31 -10.23 -8.66 8.19
N GLN A 32 -10.38 -7.65 7.31
CA GLN A 32 -10.89 -7.80 5.95
C GLN A 32 -9.81 -7.62 4.87
N TYR A 33 -8.82 -6.74 5.12
CA TYR A 33 -7.86 -6.33 4.09
C TYR A 33 -6.42 -6.39 4.59
N ILE A 34 -5.52 -6.75 3.66
CA ILE A 34 -4.07 -6.57 3.81
C ILE A 34 -3.70 -5.34 2.99
N ALA A 35 -3.50 -4.20 3.65
CA ALA A 35 -3.18 -2.95 2.97
C ALA A 35 -1.71 -2.93 2.53
N ARG A 36 -1.44 -2.52 1.28
CA ARG A 36 -0.10 -2.18 0.77
C ARG A 36 -0.12 -0.79 0.17
N GLY A 37 0.95 -0.03 0.35
CA GLY A 37 1.08 1.33 -0.18
C GLY A 37 2.20 1.41 -1.22
N LEU A 38 2.00 2.18 -2.28
CA LEU A 38 3.07 2.59 -3.19
C LEU A 38 3.23 4.10 -3.16
N VAL A 39 4.45 4.56 -2.92
CA VAL A 39 4.83 5.98 -2.92
C VAL A 39 6.06 6.22 -3.78
N ARG A 40 6.30 7.48 -4.16
CA ARG A 40 7.42 7.87 -5.02
C ARG A 40 8.72 8.21 -4.28
N SER A 41 8.68 8.35 -2.95
CA SER A 41 9.83 8.81 -2.16
C SER A 41 9.79 8.31 -0.73
N GLU A 42 10.96 8.19 -0.11
CA GLU A 42 11.12 7.84 1.31
C GLU A 42 10.40 8.84 2.23
N GLU A 43 10.44 10.13 1.89
CA GLU A 43 9.70 11.17 2.61
C GLU A 43 8.19 10.87 2.63
N SER A 44 7.63 10.43 1.50
CA SER A 44 6.21 10.08 1.40
C SER A 44 5.88 8.80 2.18
N LYS A 45 6.83 7.87 2.26
CA LYS A 45 6.71 6.63 3.04
C LYS A 45 6.69 6.95 4.54
N GLN A 46 7.60 7.79 5.01
CA GLN A 46 7.65 8.27 6.39
C GLN A 46 6.35 8.98 6.80
N LYS A 47 5.80 9.84 5.94
CA LYS A 47 4.53 10.56 6.19
C LYS A 47 3.34 9.64 6.48
N ILE A 48 3.31 8.44 5.92
CA ILE A 48 2.22 7.47 6.11
C ILE A 48 2.54 6.38 7.13
N GLY A 49 3.61 6.55 7.91
CA GLY A 49 3.98 5.69 9.03
C GLY A 49 5.16 4.75 8.77
N GLY A 50 5.84 4.86 7.63
CA GLY A 50 7.14 4.20 7.40
C GLY A 50 7.12 2.67 7.42
N ALA A 51 5.94 2.05 7.31
CA ALA A 51 5.76 0.64 7.57
C ALA A 51 6.23 -0.25 6.40
N ASP A 52 6.52 -1.53 6.70
CA ASP A 52 7.04 -2.53 5.75
C ASP A 52 6.08 -2.82 4.59
N ASP A 53 4.79 -2.55 4.78
CA ASP A 53 3.74 -2.66 3.77
C ASP A 53 3.74 -1.47 2.77
N VAL A 54 4.68 -0.54 2.89
CA VAL A 54 4.85 0.61 1.98
C VAL A 54 6.11 0.45 1.10
N PHE A 55 5.88 0.40 -0.20
CA PHE A 55 6.87 0.27 -1.25
C PHE A 55 7.17 1.62 -1.87
N ILE A 56 8.43 1.81 -2.28
CA ILE A 56 8.85 2.98 -3.04
C ILE A 56 9.04 2.55 -4.49
N GLY A 57 8.39 3.25 -5.41
CA GLY A 57 8.50 3.00 -6.84
C GLY A 57 7.87 4.14 -7.65
N ASP A 58 8.28 4.26 -8.89
CA ASP A 58 7.73 5.21 -9.85
C ASP A 58 6.87 4.46 -10.87
N ILE A 59 5.61 4.85 -10.99
CA ILE A 59 4.68 4.26 -11.97
C ILE A 59 5.12 4.45 -13.42
N LYS A 60 6.03 5.39 -13.69
CA LYS A 60 6.66 5.58 -15.01
C LYS A 60 7.73 4.54 -15.30
N ASP A 61 8.25 3.87 -14.28
CA ASP A 61 9.22 2.79 -14.37
C ASP A 61 8.55 1.48 -13.91
N ALA A 62 8.13 0.68 -14.89
CA ALA A 62 7.39 -0.56 -14.64
C ALA A 62 8.17 -1.55 -13.76
N GLU A 63 9.50 -1.58 -13.82
CA GLU A 63 10.31 -2.50 -13.03
C GLU A 63 10.30 -2.12 -11.55
N SER A 64 10.28 -0.82 -11.25
CA SER A 64 10.27 -0.29 -9.88
C SER A 64 8.99 -0.63 -9.10
N ILE A 65 7.88 -0.92 -9.78
CA ILE A 65 6.58 -1.22 -9.15
C ILE A 65 6.32 -2.73 -8.98
N VAL A 66 7.09 -3.60 -9.64
CA VAL A 66 6.92 -5.06 -9.56
C VAL A 66 6.89 -5.56 -8.11
N PRO A 67 7.80 -5.13 -7.21
CA PRO A 67 7.79 -5.60 -5.82
C PRO A 67 6.49 -5.25 -5.09
N ALA A 68 5.84 -4.13 -5.46
CA ALA A 68 4.60 -3.67 -4.85
C ALA A 68 3.36 -4.45 -5.33
N VAL A 69 3.38 -4.94 -6.57
CA VAL A 69 2.23 -5.65 -7.21
C VAL A 69 2.31 -7.16 -7.01
N GLN A 70 3.49 -7.72 -6.76
CA GLN A 70 3.66 -9.16 -6.63
C GLN A 70 2.92 -9.74 -5.42
N GLY A 71 2.12 -10.80 -5.63
CA GLY A 71 1.36 -11.46 -4.57
C GLY A 71 0.04 -10.77 -4.20
N ILE A 72 -0.52 -10.00 -5.14
CA ILE A 72 -1.85 -9.39 -5.06
C ILE A 72 -2.78 -10.06 -6.07
#